data_AF-A0A7C0UA77-F1
#
_entry.id   AF-A0A7C0UA77-F1
#
_cell.length_a   1.000
_cell.length_b   1.000
_cell.length_c   1.000
_cell.angle_alpha   90.00
_cell.angle_beta   90.00
_cell.angle_gamma   90.00
#
_symmetry.space_group_name_H-M   'P 1'
#
loop_
_entity.id
_entity.type
_entity.pdbx_description
1 polymer ?
#
loop_
_entity_poly.entity_id
_entity_poly.type
_entity_poly.pdbx_seq_one_letter_code
_entity_poly.pdbx_strand_id
1 'polypeptide(L)'
;MKVKLAFYKGYMEGDGNLSYPSTPRFSTLSEGLRDDLTVLLKMLNLRKIVSYYFRPSKKTWRITYSNYSRGCKFSLDKYVSGISIKSIEKVRPSSKFVYDIEVGGAHNFVDAHGCVLLHNTDSVMVKAGVKDIEKAFEVGKELEKRINEKLEGIVKMKIESVFKTLLILTKKRYAGLAVEKLDGNYEEKIVMKGIETVRRDWCDLVSKTLYQVLEILLKEQNPRKAFDYVKGVLEKLEKNEIPLEDLVITKSISKNPKDYKGIQPHVELVKKLRKRSPAEAPGVGDRVSFVIVKGPQLVSKRAEDPEYVKKHNLKIDSRYYIESQLLPPLERVFETIGYSKAELIGIGKQLLLSEAIKNKVRVKHEALTSFESFICKKCNTIYRRIPLIGKCVECGDEILFFSNGNKSRYLRI
;
A
#
# COMPACT_ATOMS: atom_id res chain seq x y z
N MET A 1 -5.36 -3.23 -22.64
CA MET A 1 -5.88 -3.64 -23.97
C MET A 1 -4.79 -3.98 -24.98
N LYS A 2 -3.95 -3.05 -25.45
CA LYS A 2 -3.04 -3.25 -26.60
C LYS A 2 -2.24 -4.57 -26.60
N VAL A 3 -1.59 -4.93 -25.49
CA VAL A 3 -0.82 -6.20 -25.36
C VAL A 3 -1.70 -7.45 -25.53
N LYS A 4 -2.88 -7.49 -24.90
CA LYS A 4 -3.84 -8.60 -25.02
C LYS A 4 -4.34 -8.78 -26.46
N LEU A 5 -4.56 -7.67 -27.17
CA LEU A 5 -4.96 -7.69 -28.57
C LEU A 5 -3.83 -8.14 -29.49
N ALA A 6 -2.58 -7.73 -29.22
CA ALA A 6 -1.40 -8.18 -29.96
C ALA A 6 -1.16 -9.69 -29.79
N PHE A 7 -1.21 -10.19 -28.55
CA PHE A 7 -1.13 -11.63 -28.26
C PHE A 7 -2.25 -12.40 -28.97
N TYR A 8 -3.50 -11.95 -28.88
CA TYR A 8 -4.62 -12.58 -29.59
C TYR A 8 -4.41 -12.62 -31.12
N LYS A 9 -3.84 -11.56 -31.73
CA LYS A 9 -3.55 -11.53 -33.17
C LYS A 9 -2.45 -12.53 -33.54
N GLY A 10 -1.30 -12.50 -32.86
CA GLY A 10 -0.22 -13.46 -33.11
C GLY A 10 -0.65 -14.91 -32.87
N TYR A 11 -1.49 -15.15 -31.85
CA TYR A 11 -2.06 -16.47 -31.58
C TYR A 11 -3.08 -16.90 -32.65
N MET A 12 -3.86 -15.95 -33.21
CA MET A 12 -4.73 -16.19 -34.36
C MET A 12 -3.96 -16.47 -35.66
N GLU A 13 -2.78 -15.88 -35.82
CA GLU A 13 -1.91 -16.04 -36.99
C GLU A 13 -1.15 -17.38 -36.96
N GLY A 14 -0.79 -17.89 -35.77
CA GLY A 14 -0.17 -19.20 -35.58
C GLY A 14 -1.15 -20.37 -35.49
N ASP A 15 -1.99 -20.39 -34.45
CA ASP A 15 -2.85 -21.53 -34.07
C ASP A 15 -4.34 -21.32 -34.42
N GLY A 16 -4.70 -20.14 -34.92
CA GLY A 16 -6.07 -19.77 -35.27
C GLY A 16 -6.52 -20.32 -36.62
N ASN A 17 -7.79 -20.74 -36.71
CA ASN A 17 -8.38 -21.10 -38.00
C ASN A 17 -8.94 -19.87 -38.72
N LEU A 18 -8.18 -19.37 -39.72
CA LEU A 18 -8.53 -18.19 -40.51
C LEU A 18 -9.72 -18.39 -41.47
N SER A 19 -10.16 -19.62 -41.75
CA SER A 19 -11.26 -19.91 -42.67
C SER A 19 -12.64 -19.41 -42.20
N TYR A 20 -12.75 -18.88 -40.98
CA TYR A 20 -13.99 -18.37 -40.40
C TYR A 20 -13.78 -16.99 -39.74
N PRO A 21 -13.49 -15.92 -40.50
CA PRO A 21 -13.12 -14.61 -39.94
C PRO A 21 -14.21 -13.97 -39.05
N SER A 22 -15.49 -14.28 -39.30
CA SER A 22 -16.63 -13.84 -38.47
C SER A 22 -16.83 -14.65 -37.18
N THR A 23 -16.26 -15.86 -37.11
CA THR A 23 -16.30 -16.75 -35.93
C THR A 23 -14.95 -17.44 -35.71
N PRO A 24 -13.91 -16.71 -35.27
CA PRO A 24 -12.58 -17.27 -35.01
C PRO A 24 -12.64 -18.55 -34.17
N ARG A 25 -11.83 -19.54 -34.56
CA ARG A 25 -11.79 -20.86 -33.93
C ARG A 25 -10.36 -21.22 -33.53
N PHE A 26 -10.19 -21.63 -32.28
CA PHE A 26 -8.93 -22.14 -31.74
C PHE A 26 -9.05 -23.63 -31.47
N SER A 27 -7.92 -24.33 -31.50
CA SER A 27 -7.83 -25.76 -31.18
C SER A 27 -6.69 -25.96 -30.18
N THR A 28 -6.95 -26.58 -29.04
CA THR A 28 -5.90 -26.87 -28.05
C THR A 28 -6.09 -28.26 -27.43
N LEU A 29 -4.97 -28.89 -27.07
CA LEU A 29 -4.91 -30.08 -26.22
C LEU A 29 -4.92 -29.72 -24.73
N SER A 30 -4.40 -28.54 -24.37
CA SER A 30 -4.25 -28.07 -22.99
C SER A 30 -5.54 -27.45 -22.46
N GLU A 31 -6.01 -27.93 -21.31
CA GLU A 31 -7.19 -27.41 -20.61
C GLU A 31 -6.93 -26.05 -19.98
N GLY A 32 -5.74 -25.83 -19.39
CA GLY A 32 -5.35 -24.51 -18.89
C GLY A 32 -5.35 -23.47 -20.02
N LEU A 33 -4.80 -23.81 -21.18
CA LEU A 33 -4.81 -22.90 -22.34
C LEU A 33 -6.24 -22.68 -22.89
N ARG A 34 -7.14 -23.66 -22.79
CA ARG A 34 -8.58 -23.50 -23.10
C ARG A 34 -9.20 -22.43 -22.22
N ASP A 35 -8.93 -22.47 -20.92
CA ASP A 35 -9.53 -21.57 -19.95
C ASP A 35 -8.92 -20.16 -20.03
N ASP A 36 -7.60 -20.05 -20.12
CA ASP A 36 -6.88 -18.78 -20.32
C ASP A 36 -7.32 -18.04 -21.59
N LEU A 37 -7.42 -18.76 -22.71
CA LEU A 37 -7.94 -18.20 -23.96
C LEU A 37 -9.41 -17.78 -23.82
N THR A 38 -10.24 -18.57 -23.11
CA THR A 38 -11.65 -18.24 -22.90
C THR A 38 -11.81 -16.93 -22.11
N VAL A 39 -11.04 -16.75 -21.04
CA VAL A 39 -10.98 -15.50 -20.26
C VAL A 39 -10.44 -14.35 -21.12
N LEU A 40 -9.32 -14.54 -21.81
CA LEU A 40 -8.72 -13.53 -22.68
C LEU A 40 -9.70 -13.00 -23.73
N LEU A 41 -10.40 -13.89 -24.43
CA LEU A 41 -11.37 -13.54 -25.46
C LEU A 41 -12.53 -12.74 -24.86
N LYS A 42 -13.05 -13.15 -23.69
CA LYS A 42 -14.13 -12.41 -23.02
C LYS A 42 -13.69 -11.00 -22.58
N MET A 43 -12.44 -10.86 -22.12
CA MET A 43 -11.84 -9.55 -21.80
C MET A 43 -11.59 -8.65 -23.02
N LEU A 44 -11.47 -9.21 -24.23
CA LEU A 44 -11.26 -8.44 -25.46
C LEU A 44 -12.57 -7.86 -26.01
N ASN A 45 -13.71 -8.53 -25.84
CA ASN A 45 -15.03 -7.95 -26.10
C ASN A 45 -16.13 -8.64 -25.28
N LEU A 46 -16.59 -7.97 -24.23
CA LEU A 46 -17.64 -8.48 -23.33
C LEU A 46 -18.97 -8.79 -24.04
N ARG A 47 -19.27 -8.15 -25.18
CA ARG A 47 -20.50 -8.36 -25.96
C ARG A 47 -20.44 -9.62 -26.84
N LYS A 48 -19.27 -10.23 -27.03
CA LYS A 48 -19.14 -11.48 -27.79
C LYS A 48 -19.33 -12.70 -26.90
N ILE A 49 -19.81 -13.77 -27.51
CA ILE A 49 -19.95 -15.08 -26.88
C ILE A 49 -18.66 -15.85 -27.13
N VAL A 50 -18.05 -16.34 -26.06
CA VAL A 50 -17.00 -17.35 -26.12
C VAL A 50 -17.65 -18.67 -25.71
N SER A 51 -17.46 -19.70 -26.50
CA SER A 51 -17.89 -21.06 -26.18
C SER A 51 -16.78 -22.04 -26.49
N TYR A 52 -16.71 -23.15 -25.76
CA TYR A 52 -15.81 -24.25 -26.08
C TYR A 52 -16.55 -25.59 -26.05
N TYR A 53 -16.00 -26.57 -26.76
CA TYR A 53 -16.45 -27.96 -26.72
C TYR A 53 -15.31 -28.91 -27.05
N PHE A 54 -15.34 -30.11 -26.48
CA PHE A 54 -14.37 -31.16 -26.78
C PHE A 54 -14.71 -31.84 -28.11
N ARG A 55 -13.70 -32.21 -28.91
CA ARG A 55 -13.85 -33.02 -30.13
C ARG A 55 -13.23 -34.39 -29.90
N PRO A 56 -14.02 -35.44 -29.58
CA PRO A 56 -13.48 -36.78 -29.33
C PRO A 56 -12.59 -37.31 -30.45
N SER A 57 -13.02 -37.15 -31.72
CA SER A 57 -12.28 -37.60 -32.91
C SER A 57 -10.92 -36.91 -33.14
N LYS A 58 -10.67 -35.76 -32.51
CA LYS A 58 -9.40 -35.03 -32.61
C LYS A 58 -8.73 -34.82 -31.24
N LYS A 59 -9.23 -35.47 -30.18
CA LYS A 59 -8.83 -35.31 -28.76
C LYS A 59 -8.53 -33.86 -28.32
N THR A 60 -9.20 -32.87 -28.92
CA THR A 60 -8.87 -31.44 -28.78
C THR A 60 -10.09 -30.63 -28.39
N TRP A 61 -9.92 -29.72 -27.45
CA TRP A 61 -10.84 -28.63 -27.20
C TRP A 61 -10.89 -27.71 -28.42
N ARG A 62 -12.10 -27.27 -28.81
CA ARG A 62 -12.31 -26.18 -29.77
C ARG A 62 -12.92 -25.02 -29.03
N ILE A 63 -12.35 -23.84 -29.20
CA ILE A 63 -12.89 -22.58 -28.67
C ILE A 63 -13.43 -21.79 -29.86
N THR A 64 -14.58 -21.17 -29.71
CA THR A 64 -15.28 -20.35 -30.72
C THR A 64 -15.62 -18.99 -30.14
N TYR A 65 -15.35 -17.95 -30.91
CA TYR A 65 -15.63 -16.56 -30.52
C TYR A 65 -16.58 -15.91 -31.54
N SER A 66 -17.84 -15.66 -31.15
CA SER A 66 -18.88 -15.26 -32.10
C SER A 66 -19.76 -14.11 -31.60
N ASN A 67 -20.45 -13.46 -32.55
CA ASN A 67 -21.53 -12.52 -32.27
C ASN A 67 -22.91 -13.23 -32.20
N TYR A 68 -22.97 -14.53 -32.50
CA TYR A 68 -24.20 -15.31 -32.65
C TYR A 68 -24.06 -16.67 -31.97
N SER A 69 -25.03 -17.03 -31.14
CA SER A 69 -25.27 -18.40 -30.69
C SER A 69 -26.05 -19.17 -31.76
N ARG A 70 -25.40 -20.08 -32.49
CA ARG A 70 -26.12 -20.96 -33.43
C ARG A 70 -26.95 -21.99 -32.65
N GLY A 71 -28.27 -21.92 -32.79
CA GLY A 71 -29.16 -23.09 -32.65
C GLY A 71 -29.55 -23.57 -31.25
N CYS A 72 -29.19 -22.88 -30.16
CA CYS A 72 -29.69 -23.21 -28.83
C CYS A 72 -30.23 -21.95 -28.12
N LYS A 73 -31.42 -22.05 -27.52
CA LYS A 73 -31.86 -21.10 -26.49
C LYS A 73 -30.81 -21.09 -25.37
N PHE A 74 -30.45 -19.89 -24.92
CA PHE A 74 -29.43 -19.70 -23.89
C PHE A 74 -29.96 -20.19 -22.53
N SER A 75 -29.56 -21.40 -22.13
CA SER A 75 -29.77 -21.95 -20.79
C SER A 75 -28.40 -22.06 -20.13
N LEU A 76 -28.26 -21.48 -18.92
CA LEU A 76 -27.02 -21.55 -18.13
C LEU A 76 -26.66 -23.02 -17.82
N ASP A 77 -27.69 -23.83 -17.59
CA ASP A 77 -27.64 -25.20 -17.07
C ASP A 77 -26.79 -26.14 -17.95
N LYS A 78 -26.71 -25.87 -19.26
CA LYS A 78 -25.99 -26.73 -20.22
C LYS A 78 -24.47 -26.50 -20.30
N TYR A 79 -23.97 -25.37 -19.80
CA TYR A 79 -22.55 -25.01 -19.88
C TYR A 79 -21.87 -24.85 -18.51
N VAL A 80 -22.66 -24.85 -17.43
CA VAL A 80 -22.17 -24.80 -16.04
C VAL A 80 -22.16 -26.22 -15.43
N SER A 81 -21.85 -27.24 -16.24
CA SER A 81 -21.91 -28.67 -15.86
C SER A 81 -20.86 -29.13 -14.82
N GLY A 82 -20.19 -28.19 -14.14
CA GLY A 82 -19.34 -28.42 -12.98
C GLY A 82 -19.82 -27.72 -11.70
N ILE A 83 -20.91 -26.94 -11.73
CA ILE A 83 -21.45 -26.23 -10.57
C ILE A 83 -22.98 -26.42 -10.55
N SER A 84 -23.44 -27.41 -9.78
CA SER A 84 -24.87 -27.55 -9.46
C SER A 84 -25.24 -26.62 -8.30
N ILE A 85 -26.29 -25.82 -8.48
CA ILE A 85 -26.86 -25.02 -7.40
C ILE A 85 -27.57 -25.98 -6.44
N LYS A 86 -27.01 -26.19 -5.25
CA LYS A 86 -27.56 -27.11 -4.23
C LYS A 86 -28.73 -26.52 -3.46
N SER A 87 -28.74 -25.20 -3.26
CA SER A 87 -29.77 -24.46 -2.53
C SER A 87 -29.81 -23.00 -3.00
N ILE A 88 -30.94 -22.33 -2.78
CA ILE A 88 -31.09 -20.88 -2.97
C ILE A 88 -31.87 -20.34 -1.77
N GLU A 89 -31.19 -19.65 -0.85
CA GLU A 89 -31.83 -18.95 0.25
C GLU A 89 -32.00 -17.46 -0.06
N LYS A 90 -33.25 -16.95 -0.02
CA LYS A 90 -33.53 -15.52 -0.14
C LYS A 90 -33.49 -14.84 1.21
N VAL A 91 -32.29 -14.51 1.67
CA VAL A 91 -32.09 -13.75 2.91
C VAL A 91 -32.66 -12.34 2.77
N ARG A 92 -33.62 -11.97 3.62
CA ARG A 92 -34.11 -10.57 3.71
C ARG A 92 -33.03 -9.70 4.37
N PRO A 93 -32.91 -8.41 4.01
CA PRO A 93 -31.94 -7.52 4.66
C PRO A 93 -32.17 -7.50 6.18
N SER A 94 -31.18 -7.97 6.93
CA SER A 94 -31.17 -7.91 8.39
C SER A 94 -29.95 -7.11 8.82
N SER A 95 -30.07 -6.37 9.91
CA SER A 95 -28.98 -5.55 10.48
C SER A 95 -27.81 -6.36 11.07
N LYS A 96 -27.71 -7.66 10.76
CA LYS A 96 -26.81 -8.61 11.44
C LYS A 96 -25.79 -9.30 10.53
N PHE A 97 -25.89 -9.19 9.20
CA PHE A 97 -24.94 -9.77 8.26
C PHE A 97 -24.62 -8.80 7.12
N VAL A 98 -23.34 -8.66 6.79
CA VAL A 98 -22.82 -7.70 5.81
C VAL A 98 -22.26 -8.46 4.61
N TYR A 99 -22.75 -8.10 3.43
CA TYR A 99 -21.93 -8.14 2.21
C TYR A 99 -21.37 -6.72 2.01
N ASP A 100 -20.05 -6.57 1.97
CA ASP A 100 -19.43 -5.45 1.25
C ASP A 100 -19.96 -5.53 -0.22
N ILE A 101 -20.27 -4.49 -0.99
CA ILE A 101 -20.28 -3.02 -0.84
C ILE A 101 -18.92 -2.34 -0.63
N GLU A 102 -18.55 -1.44 -1.55
CA GLU A 102 -17.41 -0.53 -1.38
C GLU A 102 -17.78 0.68 -0.50
N VAL A 103 -16.97 0.97 0.52
CA VAL A 103 -17.08 2.24 1.27
C VAL A 103 -16.22 3.32 0.61
N GLY A 104 -16.87 4.36 0.11
CA GLY A 104 -16.21 5.57 -0.38
C GLY A 104 -15.31 6.19 0.69
N GLY A 105 -14.00 6.21 0.43
CA GLY A 105 -12.96 6.69 1.37
C GLY A 105 -12.07 5.60 1.96
N ALA A 106 -12.47 4.31 1.94
CA ALA A 106 -11.66 3.19 2.45
C ALA A 106 -11.22 2.20 1.35
N HIS A 107 -12.05 1.97 0.33
CA HIS A 107 -11.73 1.23 -0.90
C HIS A 107 -11.25 -0.23 -0.72
N ASN A 108 -11.72 -0.97 0.30
CA ASN A 108 -11.52 -2.42 0.39
C ASN A 108 -12.87 -3.14 0.18
N PHE A 109 -12.81 -4.35 -0.37
CA PHE A 109 -13.96 -5.15 -0.80
C PHE A 109 -13.49 -6.61 -1.05
N VAL A 110 -14.31 -7.60 -0.70
CA VAL A 110 -14.09 -9.01 -1.05
C VAL A 110 -15.40 -9.61 -1.60
N ASP A 111 -15.34 -10.18 -2.81
CA ASP A 111 -16.43 -10.93 -3.42
C ASP A 111 -15.88 -12.12 -4.22
N ALA A 112 -16.68 -13.17 -4.32
CA ALA A 112 -16.40 -14.41 -5.00
C ALA A 112 -17.52 -14.78 -6.00
N HIS A 113 -17.97 -13.84 -6.84
CA HIS A 113 -18.78 -14.21 -8.00
C HIS A 113 -18.54 -13.35 -9.27
N GLY A 114 -17.64 -13.81 -10.16
CA GLY A 114 -17.61 -13.36 -11.56
C GLY A 114 -16.28 -12.83 -12.12
N CYS A 115 -15.20 -13.62 -12.07
CA CYS A 115 -13.95 -13.36 -12.80
C CYS A 115 -13.30 -11.97 -12.58
N VAL A 116 -13.45 -11.41 -11.38
CA VAL A 116 -12.81 -10.15 -10.98
C VAL A 116 -11.39 -10.39 -10.49
N LEU A 117 -10.48 -9.44 -10.78
CA LEU A 117 -9.09 -9.50 -10.35
C LEU A 117 -9.00 -9.10 -8.87
N LEU A 118 -8.59 -10.02 -8.00
CA LEU A 118 -8.37 -9.80 -6.56
C LEU A 118 -7.51 -8.55 -6.31
N HIS A 119 -8.10 -7.51 -5.72
CA HIS A 119 -7.33 -6.33 -5.32
C HIS A 119 -7.84 -5.56 -4.09
N ASN A 120 -7.89 -6.23 -2.93
CA ASN A 120 -6.88 -6.02 -1.87
C ASN A 120 -7.14 -6.94 -0.67
N THR A 121 -6.12 -7.73 -0.32
CA THR A 121 -6.00 -8.59 0.88
C THR A 121 -7.12 -9.62 1.06
N ASP A 122 -6.73 -10.87 0.82
CA ASP A 122 -7.34 -12.14 1.27
C ASP A 122 -7.35 -12.34 2.81
N SER A 123 -6.84 -11.35 3.55
CA SER A 123 -6.63 -11.39 5.00
C SER A 123 -7.49 -10.36 5.72
N VAL A 124 -8.12 -10.79 6.82
CA VAL A 124 -8.96 -9.95 7.70
C VAL A 124 -8.30 -9.87 9.07
N MET A 125 -8.07 -8.66 9.58
CA MET A 125 -7.50 -8.43 10.91
C MET A 125 -8.62 -8.13 11.91
N VAL A 126 -8.86 -9.05 12.85
CA VAL A 126 -9.91 -8.91 13.86
C VAL A 126 -9.29 -8.58 15.22
N LYS A 127 -9.82 -7.57 15.91
CA LYS A 127 -9.42 -7.25 17.29
C LYS A 127 -10.09 -8.23 18.25
N ALA A 128 -9.33 -9.18 18.79
CA ALA A 128 -9.83 -10.27 19.64
C ALA A 128 -10.45 -9.83 20.99
N GLY A 129 -10.29 -8.56 21.40
CA GLY A 129 -10.88 -8.02 22.65
C GLY A 129 -10.17 -8.45 23.95
N VAL A 130 -9.32 -9.47 23.89
CA VAL A 130 -8.49 -9.97 24.99
C VAL A 130 -7.04 -9.45 24.91
N LYS A 131 -6.35 -9.42 26.05
CA LYS A 131 -4.90 -9.12 26.14
C LYS A 131 -4.02 -10.37 26.13
N ASP A 132 -4.60 -11.52 26.46
CA ASP A 132 -3.93 -12.80 26.55
C ASP A 132 -3.79 -13.41 25.15
N ILE A 133 -2.59 -13.89 24.83
CA ILE A 133 -2.24 -14.40 23.49
C ILE A 133 -2.90 -15.76 23.24
N GLU A 134 -2.97 -16.64 24.25
CA GLU A 134 -3.58 -17.96 24.09
C GLU A 134 -5.08 -17.82 23.84
N LYS A 135 -5.75 -16.96 24.62
CA LYS A 135 -7.17 -16.63 24.43
C LYS A 135 -7.43 -15.94 23.08
N ALA A 136 -6.48 -15.15 22.57
CA ALA A 136 -6.60 -14.57 21.24
C ALA A 136 -6.54 -15.65 20.13
N PHE A 137 -5.70 -16.67 20.29
CA PHE A 137 -5.71 -17.85 19.41
C PHE A 137 -7.00 -18.68 19.55
N GLU A 138 -7.55 -18.84 20.75
CA GLU A 138 -8.84 -19.53 20.97
C GLU A 138 -10.00 -18.81 20.27
N VAL A 139 -10.17 -17.51 20.51
CA VAL A 139 -11.17 -16.65 19.82
C VAL A 139 -10.97 -16.73 18.32
N GLY A 140 -9.72 -16.70 17.85
CA GLY A 140 -9.39 -16.82 16.44
C GLY A 140 -9.77 -18.16 15.81
N LYS A 141 -9.54 -19.28 16.51
CA LYS A 141 -9.98 -20.63 16.08
C LYS A 141 -11.50 -20.78 16.09
N GLU A 142 -12.18 -20.17 17.06
CA GLU A 142 -13.64 -20.15 17.11
C GLU A 142 -14.23 -19.38 15.91
N LEU A 143 -13.64 -18.21 15.57
CA LEU A 143 -13.99 -17.45 14.38
C LEU A 143 -13.71 -18.24 13.10
N GLU A 144 -12.54 -18.87 12.97
CA GLU A 144 -12.18 -19.72 11.83
C GLU A 144 -13.22 -20.84 11.62
N LYS A 145 -13.58 -21.57 12.69
CA LYS A 145 -14.60 -22.62 12.66
C LYS A 145 -15.96 -22.08 12.19
N ARG A 146 -16.47 -21.03 12.85
CA ARG A 146 -17.79 -20.44 12.54
C ARG A 146 -17.88 -19.86 11.13
N ILE A 147 -16.77 -19.35 10.58
CA ILE A 147 -16.72 -18.85 9.21
C ILE A 147 -16.70 -20.03 8.24
N ASN A 148 -15.83 -21.02 8.45
CA ASN A 148 -15.71 -22.19 7.57
C ASN A 148 -16.97 -23.05 7.54
N GLU A 149 -17.70 -23.18 8.65
CA GLU A 149 -19.03 -23.82 8.71
C GLU A 149 -20.04 -23.15 7.75
N LYS A 150 -19.98 -21.83 7.59
CA LYS A 150 -20.85 -21.06 6.68
C LYS A 150 -20.37 -21.03 5.22
N LEU A 151 -19.11 -21.37 4.96
CA LEU A 151 -18.53 -21.41 3.61
C LEU A 151 -18.71 -22.76 2.91
N GLU A 152 -19.36 -23.73 3.57
CA GLU A 152 -19.72 -25.07 3.05
C GLU A 152 -18.56 -25.83 2.34
N GLY A 153 -17.31 -25.52 2.73
CA GLY A 153 -16.10 -26.10 2.14
C GLY A 153 -15.71 -25.58 0.75
N ILE A 154 -16.40 -24.57 0.20
CA ILE A 154 -16.07 -23.94 -1.10
C ILE A 154 -14.76 -23.14 -0.99
N VAL A 155 -14.60 -22.41 0.12
CA VAL A 155 -13.38 -21.67 0.50
C VAL A 155 -13.08 -21.99 1.96
N LYS A 156 -11.78 -22.06 2.32
CA LYS A 156 -11.34 -22.22 3.71
C LYS A 156 -10.56 -20.98 4.15
N MET A 157 -11.09 -20.29 5.14
CA MET A 157 -10.32 -19.33 5.94
C MET A 157 -9.43 -20.11 6.92
N LYS A 158 -8.25 -19.59 7.22
CA LYS A 158 -7.34 -20.13 8.23
C LYS A 158 -6.74 -18.98 9.02
N ILE A 159 -6.56 -19.13 10.32
CA ILE A 159 -5.77 -18.19 11.11
C ILE A 159 -4.28 -18.33 10.75
N GLU A 160 -3.65 -17.21 10.38
CA GLU A 160 -2.23 -17.17 10.03
C GLU A 160 -1.36 -16.89 11.27
N SER A 161 -1.65 -15.78 11.98
CA SER A 161 -0.91 -15.34 13.17
C SER A 161 -1.77 -14.43 14.06
N VAL A 162 -1.32 -14.20 15.31
CA VAL A 162 -1.91 -13.23 16.23
C VAL A 162 -0.95 -12.06 16.42
N PHE A 163 -1.38 -10.83 16.17
CA PHE A 163 -0.54 -9.65 16.43
C PHE A 163 -0.66 -9.18 17.89
N LYS A 164 0.42 -9.28 18.66
CA LYS A 164 0.55 -8.76 20.04
C LYS A 164 0.53 -7.23 20.07
N THR A 165 1.27 -6.62 19.14
CA THR A 165 1.23 -5.17 18.86
C THR A 165 1.10 -5.00 17.34
N LEU A 166 0.22 -4.10 16.88
CA LEU A 166 0.01 -3.80 15.46
C LEU A 166 0.00 -2.29 15.25
N LEU A 167 0.85 -1.81 14.34
CA LEU A 167 0.93 -0.44 13.88
C LEU A 167 0.49 -0.37 12.41
N ILE A 168 -0.68 0.23 12.17
CA ILE A 168 -1.20 0.46 10.82
C ILE A 168 -0.85 1.89 10.42
N LEU A 169 0.04 2.05 9.43
CA LEU A 169 0.47 3.38 8.99
C LEU A 169 -0.49 3.94 7.95
N THR A 170 -0.66 3.22 6.84
CA THR A 170 -1.60 3.56 5.77
C THR A 170 -2.05 2.29 5.06
N LYS A 171 -2.92 2.41 4.05
CA LYS A 171 -3.32 1.30 3.19
C LYS A 171 -2.10 0.57 2.62
N LYS A 172 -2.05 -0.76 2.80
CA LYS A 172 -0.92 -1.65 2.47
C LYS A 172 0.40 -1.37 3.21
N ARG A 173 0.38 -0.58 4.29
CA ARG A 173 1.58 -0.24 5.08
C ARG A 173 1.33 -0.47 6.57
N TYR A 174 1.87 -1.56 7.09
CA TYR A 174 1.76 -1.90 8.50
C TYR A 174 2.99 -2.65 9.01
N ALA A 175 3.26 -2.51 10.31
CA ALA A 175 4.21 -3.32 11.05
C ALA A 175 3.50 -3.97 12.23
N GLY A 176 3.83 -5.19 12.58
CA GLY A 176 3.26 -5.85 13.75
C GLY A 176 4.21 -6.87 14.36
N LEU A 177 4.11 -7.05 15.66
CA LEU A 177 4.72 -8.14 16.40
C LEU A 177 3.76 -9.33 16.31
N ALA A 178 3.96 -10.15 15.29
CA ALA A 178 3.22 -11.39 15.10
C ALA A 178 3.70 -12.43 16.12
N VAL A 179 2.76 -13.21 16.62
CA VAL A 179 3.02 -14.44 17.36
C VAL A 179 2.51 -15.59 16.51
N GLU A 180 3.37 -16.58 16.30
CA GLU A 180 3.07 -17.84 15.63
C GLU A 180 3.26 -18.98 16.66
N LYS A 181 2.43 -20.03 16.59
CA LYS A 181 2.53 -21.20 17.49
C LYS A 181 3.16 -22.36 16.72
N LEU A 182 4.42 -22.67 17.05
CA LEU A 182 5.23 -23.71 16.43
C LEU A 182 5.58 -24.76 17.50
N ASP A 183 5.18 -26.01 17.26
CA ASP A 183 5.48 -27.17 18.11
C ASP A 183 5.19 -26.99 19.62
N GLY A 184 4.16 -26.20 19.93
CA GLY A 184 3.73 -25.89 21.29
C GLY A 184 4.31 -24.58 21.86
N ASN A 185 5.42 -24.09 21.31
CA ASN A 185 6.06 -22.83 21.68
C ASN A 185 5.47 -21.64 20.91
N TYR A 186 5.65 -20.44 21.47
CA TYR A 186 5.29 -19.16 20.83
C TYR A 186 6.54 -18.44 20.34
N GLU A 187 6.62 -18.15 19.04
CA GLU A 187 7.69 -17.33 18.46
C GLU A 187 7.18 -15.93 18.16
N GLU A 188 7.90 -14.90 18.61
CA GLU A 188 7.60 -13.49 18.33
C GLU A 188 8.41 -12.95 17.15
N LYS A 189 7.71 -12.49 16.11
CA LYS A 189 8.31 -12.08 14.83
C LYS A 189 7.80 -10.71 14.40
N ILE A 190 8.72 -9.81 14.04
CA ILE A 190 8.36 -8.50 13.46
C ILE A 190 8.01 -8.70 11.99
N VAL A 191 6.74 -8.51 11.65
CA VAL A 191 6.23 -8.53 10.27
C VAL A 191 6.05 -7.10 9.79
N MET A 192 6.68 -6.75 8.67
CA MET A 192 6.53 -5.46 8.00
C MET A 192 6.00 -5.69 6.57
N LYS A 193 4.95 -4.97 6.19
CA LYS A 193 4.42 -4.99 4.81
C LYS A 193 4.34 -3.57 4.29
N GLY A 194 4.90 -3.31 3.10
CA GLY A 194 4.85 -2.01 2.41
C GLY A 194 5.64 -0.86 3.04
N ILE A 195 6.45 -1.14 4.07
CA ILE A 195 7.33 -0.17 4.73
C ILE A 195 8.66 -0.05 3.97
N GLU A 196 9.32 1.10 4.10
CA GLU A 196 10.60 1.43 3.47
C GLU A 196 11.75 0.46 3.78
N THR A 197 11.70 -0.26 4.91
CA THR A 197 12.65 -1.34 5.25
C THR A 197 12.71 -2.45 4.19
N VAL A 198 11.67 -2.59 3.36
CA VAL A 198 11.59 -3.58 2.26
C VAL A 198 11.81 -2.94 0.89
N ARG A 199 12.14 -1.63 0.82
CA ARG A 199 12.26 -0.86 -0.42
C ARG A 199 13.72 -0.65 -0.82
N ARG A 200 14.06 -1.18 -2.00
CA ARG A 200 15.43 -1.17 -2.58
C ARG A 200 15.93 0.21 -3.04
N ASP A 201 15.11 1.26 -2.93
CA ASP A 201 15.39 2.60 -3.40
C ASP A 201 15.78 3.63 -2.31
N TRP A 202 15.93 3.15 -1.06
CA TRP A 202 16.50 3.86 0.09
C TRP A 202 17.88 3.25 0.44
N CYS A 203 18.73 3.99 1.14
CA CYS A 203 19.99 3.45 1.67
C CYS A 203 19.77 2.56 2.91
N ASP A 204 20.72 1.67 3.18
CA ASP A 204 20.58 0.64 4.22
C ASP A 204 20.48 1.21 5.64
N LEU A 205 21.07 2.38 5.90
CA LEU A 205 20.89 3.17 7.13
C LEU A 205 19.40 3.39 7.44
N VAL A 206 18.57 3.68 6.43
CA VAL A 206 17.13 3.90 6.62
C VAL A 206 16.45 2.60 7.04
N SER A 207 16.77 1.49 6.40
CA SER A 207 16.23 0.17 6.73
C SER A 207 16.59 -0.26 8.15
N LYS A 208 17.87 -0.14 8.53
CA LYS A 208 18.37 -0.39 9.88
C LYS A 208 17.69 0.48 10.93
N THR A 209 17.65 1.80 10.70
CA THR A 209 17.07 2.77 11.64
C THR A 209 15.57 2.54 11.84
N LEU A 210 14.82 2.33 10.75
CA LEU A 210 13.39 2.05 10.82
C LEU A 210 13.09 0.71 11.50
N TYR A 211 13.89 -0.32 11.23
CA TYR A 211 13.73 -1.61 11.90
C TYR A 211 13.86 -1.46 13.42
N GLN A 212 14.92 -0.78 13.88
CA GLN A 212 15.15 -0.60 15.32
C GLN A 212 14.08 0.27 15.99
N VAL A 213 13.62 1.33 15.31
CA VAL A 213 12.50 2.17 15.78
C VAL A 213 11.20 1.34 15.88
N LEU A 214 10.87 0.56 14.86
CA LEU A 214 9.70 -0.32 14.88
C LEU A 214 9.82 -1.41 15.94
N GLU A 215 11.01 -1.98 16.15
CA GLU A 215 11.25 -2.96 17.22
C GLU A 215 10.99 -2.37 18.60
N ILE A 216 11.56 -1.20 18.91
CA ILE A 216 11.32 -0.50 20.19
C ILE A 216 9.82 -0.19 20.36
N LEU A 217 9.14 0.29 19.31
CA LEU A 217 7.72 0.62 19.38
C LEU A 217 6.81 -0.62 19.51
N LEU A 218 7.16 -1.74 18.87
CA LEU A 218 6.31 -2.94 18.85
C LEU A 218 6.54 -3.87 20.04
N LYS A 219 7.81 -4.05 20.47
CA LYS A 219 8.17 -4.92 21.61
C LYS A 219 8.11 -4.17 22.94
N GLU A 220 8.73 -2.98 23.02
CA GLU A 220 8.87 -2.24 24.29
C GLU A 220 7.77 -1.19 24.51
N GLN A 221 7.02 -0.82 23.47
CA GLN A 221 5.99 0.22 23.50
C GLN A 221 6.49 1.56 24.08
N ASN A 222 7.76 1.91 23.80
CA ASN A 222 8.44 3.07 24.38
C ASN A 222 8.83 4.11 23.31
N PRO A 223 7.96 5.09 22.99
CA PRO A 223 8.27 6.15 22.03
C PRO A 223 9.51 6.97 22.38
N ARG A 224 9.77 7.26 23.66
CA ARG A 224 10.93 8.07 24.07
C ARG A 224 12.25 7.38 23.69
N LYS A 225 12.40 6.09 24.01
CA LYS A 225 13.58 5.31 23.61
C LYS A 225 13.77 5.28 22.08
N ALA A 226 12.68 5.25 21.31
CA ALA A 226 12.73 5.34 19.85
C ALA A 226 13.19 6.74 19.37
N PHE A 227 12.75 7.83 20.01
CA PHE A 227 13.27 9.19 19.74
C PHE A 227 14.76 9.32 20.07
N ASP A 228 15.19 8.84 21.24
CA ASP A 228 16.59 8.92 21.69
C ASP A 228 17.51 8.13 20.74
N TYR A 229 17.06 6.97 20.26
CA TYR A 229 17.77 6.20 19.23
C TYR A 229 17.89 6.97 17.91
N VAL A 230 16.79 7.55 17.40
CA VAL A 230 16.81 8.37 16.18
C VAL A 230 17.78 9.56 16.33
N LYS A 231 17.75 10.25 17.47
CA LYS A 231 18.67 11.36 17.77
C LYS A 231 20.13 10.91 17.69
N GLY A 232 20.47 9.77 18.30
CA GLY A 232 21.83 9.21 18.23
C GLY A 232 22.28 8.84 16.81
N VAL A 233 21.36 8.39 15.94
CA VAL A 233 21.66 8.14 14.51
C VAL A 233 21.90 9.44 13.75
N LEU A 234 21.10 10.47 14.00
CA LEU A 234 21.26 11.79 13.36
C LEU A 234 22.60 12.44 13.74
N GLU A 235 22.97 12.43 15.03
CA GLU A 235 24.25 12.97 15.51
C GLU A 235 25.45 12.26 14.86
N LYS A 236 25.42 10.92 14.74
CA LYS A 236 26.45 10.15 14.03
C LYS A 236 26.56 10.52 12.56
N LEU A 237 25.42 10.74 11.90
CA LEU A 237 25.36 11.11 10.48
C LEU A 237 25.89 12.54 10.22
N GLU A 238 25.63 13.49 11.13
CA GLU A 238 26.21 14.83 11.07
C GLU A 238 27.73 14.82 11.30
N LYS A 239 28.22 13.98 12.22
CA LYS A 239 29.65 13.79 12.50
C LYS A 239 30.39 12.97 11.41
N ASN A 240 29.68 12.37 10.46
CA ASN A 240 30.20 11.44 9.45
C ASN A 240 30.76 10.12 10.04
N GLU A 241 30.18 9.67 11.16
CA GLU A 241 30.53 8.41 11.85
C GLU A 241 29.77 7.18 11.29
N ILE A 242 28.86 7.39 10.32
CA ILE A 242 28.13 6.30 9.65
C ILE A 242 29.00 5.71 8.51
N PRO A 243 29.15 4.38 8.42
CA PRO A 243 29.84 3.71 7.31
C PRO A 243 29.29 4.12 5.93
N LEU A 244 30.17 4.25 4.93
CA LEU A 244 29.76 4.66 3.59
C LEU A 244 28.81 3.65 2.93
N GLU A 245 29.01 2.37 3.26
CA GLU A 245 28.23 1.22 2.82
C GLU A 245 26.75 1.39 3.17
N ASP A 246 26.45 1.89 4.37
CA ASP A 246 25.09 2.12 4.86
C ASP A 246 24.40 3.31 4.17
N LEU A 247 25.16 4.13 3.45
CA LEU A 247 24.69 5.30 2.70
C LEU A 247 24.51 5.02 1.20
N VAL A 248 24.87 3.82 0.71
CA VAL A 248 24.73 3.44 -0.70
C VAL A 248 23.26 3.29 -1.09
N ILE A 249 22.89 3.86 -2.24
CA ILE A 249 21.57 3.75 -2.86
C ILE A 249 21.71 3.02 -4.21
N THR A 250 20.94 1.96 -4.44
CA THR A 250 21.06 1.13 -5.66
C THR A 250 19.83 1.17 -6.56
N LYS A 251 19.93 1.78 -7.75
CA LYS A 251 18.82 1.88 -8.72
C LYS A 251 19.13 1.16 -10.04
N SER A 252 18.10 0.55 -10.64
CA SER A 252 18.20 -0.10 -11.94
C SER A 252 18.08 0.89 -13.10
N ILE A 253 18.90 0.71 -14.13
CA ILE A 253 18.83 1.47 -15.38
C ILE A 253 17.77 0.85 -16.28
N SER A 254 16.60 1.47 -16.36
CA SER A 254 15.44 0.92 -17.09
C SER A 254 15.37 1.35 -18.57
N LYS A 255 16.18 2.32 -18.99
CA LYS A 255 16.24 2.87 -20.35
C LYS A 255 17.66 3.33 -20.70
N ASN A 256 17.92 3.68 -21.96
CA ASN A 256 19.19 4.35 -22.29
C ASN A 256 19.25 5.72 -21.54
N PRO A 257 20.41 6.15 -21.00
CA PRO A 257 20.58 7.47 -20.37
C PRO A 257 20.09 8.68 -21.19
N LYS A 258 19.93 8.55 -22.52
CA LYS A 258 19.36 9.57 -23.40
C LYS A 258 17.82 9.64 -23.38
N ASP A 259 17.14 8.55 -23.03
CA ASP A 259 15.67 8.43 -23.12
C ASP A 259 14.94 8.78 -21.82
N TYR A 260 15.68 9.14 -20.78
CA TYR A 260 15.14 9.56 -19.49
C TYR A 260 14.59 10.99 -19.58
N LYS A 261 13.31 11.14 -19.25
CA LYS A 261 12.71 12.46 -18.98
C LYS A 261 13.18 12.95 -17.61
N GLY A 262 13.95 14.03 -17.60
CA GLY A 262 14.48 14.67 -16.38
C GLY A 262 15.86 14.15 -15.94
N ILE A 263 16.58 14.99 -15.19
CA ILE A 263 17.95 14.72 -14.72
C ILE A 263 17.91 13.90 -13.42
N GLN A 264 18.20 12.60 -13.49
CA GLN A 264 18.13 11.68 -12.36
C GLN A 264 19.53 11.27 -11.83
N PRO A 265 19.71 11.06 -10.51
CA PRO A 265 21.01 10.75 -9.89
C PRO A 265 21.79 9.62 -10.57
N HIS A 266 21.17 8.44 -10.71
CA HIS A 266 21.80 7.27 -11.33
C HIS A 266 22.13 7.47 -12.82
N VAL A 267 21.35 8.28 -13.54
CA VAL A 267 21.57 8.57 -14.96
C VAL A 267 22.79 9.49 -15.14
N GLU A 268 22.94 10.51 -14.29
CA GLU A 268 24.12 11.38 -14.31
C GLU A 268 25.37 10.63 -13.86
N LEU A 269 25.29 9.71 -12.89
CA LEU A 269 26.43 8.85 -12.56
C LEU A 269 26.84 7.97 -13.74
N VAL A 270 25.92 7.31 -14.44
CA VAL A 270 26.27 6.53 -15.65
C VAL A 270 26.94 7.42 -16.71
N LYS A 271 26.54 8.68 -16.87
CA LYS A 271 27.24 9.64 -17.75
C LYS A 271 28.65 9.98 -17.26
N LYS A 272 28.90 10.07 -15.95
CA LYS A 272 30.25 10.24 -15.38
C LYS A 272 31.11 8.99 -15.62
N LEU A 273 30.58 7.80 -15.31
CA LEU A 273 31.27 6.53 -15.48
C LEU A 273 31.66 6.31 -16.95
N ARG A 274 30.74 6.53 -17.91
CA ARG A 274 31.04 6.46 -19.35
C ARG A 274 32.14 7.41 -19.82
N LYS A 275 32.38 8.53 -19.13
CA LYS A 275 33.46 9.47 -19.43
C LYS A 275 34.80 9.07 -18.80
N ARG A 276 34.78 8.28 -17.71
CA ARG A 276 35.98 7.78 -17.01
C ARG A 276 36.46 6.47 -17.63
N SER A 277 35.56 5.49 -17.70
CA SER A 277 35.78 4.14 -18.20
C SER A 277 34.62 3.73 -19.11
N PRO A 278 34.71 3.94 -20.44
CA PRO A 278 33.62 3.59 -21.37
C PRO A 278 33.24 2.09 -21.35
N ALA A 279 34.21 1.21 -21.12
CA ALA A 279 34.04 -0.25 -21.15
C ALA A 279 33.38 -0.83 -19.87
N GLU A 280 33.55 -0.17 -18.73
CA GLU A 280 33.04 -0.62 -17.41
C GLU A 280 31.68 0.01 -17.08
N ALA A 281 31.16 0.87 -17.97
CA ALA A 281 30.03 1.70 -17.66
C ALA A 281 28.68 0.97 -17.79
N PRO A 282 27.79 1.04 -16.77
CA PRO A 282 26.53 0.31 -16.77
C PRO A 282 25.63 0.54 -18.00
N GLY A 283 25.05 -0.54 -18.48
CA GLY A 283 24.08 -0.65 -19.57
C GLY A 283 22.63 -0.51 -19.11
N VAL A 284 21.71 -1.00 -19.94
CA VAL A 284 20.27 -1.05 -19.64
C VAL A 284 19.93 -2.44 -19.08
N GLY A 285 19.23 -2.48 -17.95
CA GLY A 285 19.00 -3.67 -17.13
C GLY A 285 19.84 -3.68 -15.86
N ASP A 286 21.06 -3.14 -15.94
CA ASP A 286 22.03 -3.13 -14.84
C ASP A 286 21.58 -2.31 -13.62
N ARG A 287 22.20 -2.59 -12.48
CA ARG A 287 21.99 -1.85 -11.22
C ARG A 287 23.20 -1.00 -10.93
N VAL A 288 22.94 0.25 -10.55
CA VAL A 288 23.97 1.26 -10.26
C VAL A 288 23.83 1.69 -8.81
N SER A 289 24.88 1.46 -8.06
CA SER A 289 25.06 1.92 -6.68
C SER A 289 25.70 3.29 -6.66
N PHE A 290 25.21 4.19 -5.83
CA PHE A 290 25.72 5.56 -5.72
C PHE A 290 25.48 6.14 -4.33
N VAL A 291 26.27 7.15 -3.99
CA VAL A 291 26.08 8.02 -2.81
C VAL A 291 25.92 9.47 -3.24
N ILE A 292 25.39 10.33 -2.36
CA ILE A 292 25.26 11.76 -2.63
C ILE A 292 26.35 12.55 -1.89
N VAL A 293 27.30 13.11 -2.66
CA VAL A 293 28.40 13.94 -2.12
C VAL A 293 27.97 15.39 -1.89
N LYS A 294 28.64 16.09 -0.98
CA LYS A 294 28.39 17.50 -0.67
C LYS A 294 28.82 18.41 -1.82
N GLY A 295 27.98 19.38 -2.19
CA GLY A 295 28.29 20.36 -3.22
C GLY A 295 27.13 21.31 -3.51
N PRO A 296 27.37 22.42 -4.24
CA PRO A 296 26.36 23.42 -4.59
C PRO A 296 25.44 22.99 -5.75
N GLN A 297 25.74 21.89 -6.45
CA GLN A 297 24.97 21.46 -7.62
C GLN A 297 23.65 20.77 -7.20
N LEU A 298 22.72 20.64 -8.16
CA LEU A 298 21.53 19.81 -8.03
C LEU A 298 21.89 18.40 -7.55
N VAL A 299 21.10 17.83 -6.64
CA VAL A 299 21.27 16.48 -6.06
C VAL A 299 21.58 15.42 -7.13
N SER A 300 20.93 15.49 -8.28
CA SER A 300 21.15 14.55 -9.39
C SER A 300 22.56 14.60 -9.97
N LYS A 301 23.24 15.75 -9.99
CA LYS A 301 24.65 15.87 -10.41
C LYS A 301 25.64 15.49 -9.30
N ARG A 302 25.18 15.43 -8.05
CA ARG A 302 25.95 15.06 -6.86
C ARG A 302 25.93 13.56 -6.53
N ALA A 303 25.30 12.74 -7.37
CA ALA A 303 25.50 11.31 -7.34
C ALA A 303 26.94 10.95 -7.74
N GLU A 304 27.60 10.14 -6.93
CA GLU A 304 28.95 9.66 -7.19
C GLU A 304 29.08 8.19 -6.83
N ASP A 305 30.02 7.52 -7.50
CA ASP A 305 30.35 6.12 -7.26
C ASP A 305 31.05 5.94 -5.88
N PRO A 306 30.66 4.97 -5.04
CA PRO A 306 31.26 4.78 -3.71
C PRO A 306 32.77 4.51 -3.74
N GLU A 307 33.30 3.81 -4.73
CA GLU A 307 34.75 3.55 -4.84
C GLU A 307 35.51 4.83 -5.19
N TYR A 308 34.99 5.61 -6.15
CA TYR A 308 35.51 6.93 -6.48
C TYR A 308 35.50 7.87 -5.26
N VAL A 309 34.44 7.83 -4.45
CA VAL A 309 34.33 8.60 -3.19
C VAL A 309 35.40 8.21 -2.18
N LYS A 310 35.63 6.91 -1.96
CA LYS A 310 36.72 6.41 -1.09
C LYS A 310 38.08 6.86 -1.60
N LYS A 311 38.36 6.65 -2.89
CA LYS A 311 39.66 6.96 -3.52
C LYS A 311 40.02 8.45 -3.50
N HIS A 312 39.03 9.33 -3.58
CA HIS A 312 39.24 10.79 -3.61
C HIS A 312 38.81 11.51 -2.33
N ASN A 313 38.49 10.76 -1.26
CA ASN A 313 38.06 11.27 0.05
C ASN A 313 36.96 12.35 -0.03
N LEU A 314 35.92 12.10 -0.83
CA LEU A 314 34.85 13.08 -1.06
C LEU A 314 33.87 13.10 0.12
N LYS A 315 33.56 14.31 0.62
CA LYS A 315 32.63 14.47 1.75
C LYS A 315 31.19 14.18 1.33
N ILE A 316 30.48 13.44 2.18
CA ILE A 316 29.06 13.11 1.99
C ILE A 316 28.16 14.29 2.35
N ASP A 317 26.99 14.37 1.73
CA ASP A 317 25.94 15.34 2.11
C ASP A 317 25.02 14.76 3.19
N SER A 318 25.46 14.78 4.46
CA SER A 318 24.65 14.33 5.60
C SER A 318 23.25 14.94 5.61
N ARG A 319 23.10 16.21 5.20
CA ARG A 319 21.80 16.90 5.15
C ARG A 319 20.83 16.24 4.18
N TYR A 320 21.30 15.82 3.00
CA TYR A 320 20.46 15.06 2.06
C TYR A 320 19.97 13.75 2.68
N TYR A 321 20.84 13.01 3.38
CA TYR A 321 20.45 11.76 4.02
C TYR A 321 19.48 11.98 5.19
N ILE A 322 19.62 13.05 5.98
CA ILE A 322 18.66 13.42 7.02
C ILE A 322 17.31 13.79 6.39
N GLU A 323 17.26 14.83 5.56
CA GLU A 323 16.02 15.44 5.07
C GLU A 323 15.29 14.56 4.03
N SER A 324 16.03 13.84 3.18
CA SER A 324 15.47 13.11 2.03
C SER A 324 15.52 11.58 2.16
N GLN A 325 16.23 11.01 3.15
CA GLN A 325 16.29 9.55 3.36
C GLN A 325 15.71 9.13 4.73
N LEU A 326 16.14 9.72 5.84
CA LEU A 326 15.71 9.31 7.18
C LEU A 326 14.36 9.90 7.61
N LEU A 327 14.19 11.22 7.51
CA LEU A 327 12.98 11.88 8.02
C LEU A 327 11.67 11.43 7.35
N PRO A 328 11.56 11.30 6.02
CA PRO A 328 10.26 10.99 5.38
C PRO A 328 9.59 9.66 5.77
N PRO A 329 10.32 8.55 6.04
CA PRO A 329 9.71 7.35 6.61
C PRO A 329 9.55 7.39 8.14
N LEU A 330 10.46 8.03 8.88
CA LEU A 330 10.33 8.17 10.33
C LEU A 330 9.10 9.01 10.69
N GLU A 331 8.89 10.14 10.01
CA GLU A 331 7.70 11.00 10.16
C GLU A 331 6.41 10.17 10.08
N ARG A 332 6.27 9.31 9.08
CA ARG A 332 5.07 8.46 8.92
C ARG A 332 4.89 7.40 10.00
N VAL A 333 5.97 6.94 10.65
CA VAL A 333 5.85 6.03 11.81
C VAL A 333 5.37 6.84 13.03
N PHE A 334 6.03 7.95 13.33
CA PHE A 334 5.75 8.75 14.52
C PHE A 334 4.41 9.51 14.46
N GLU A 335 3.96 9.94 13.27
CA GLU A 335 2.62 10.52 13.07
C GLU A 335 1.51 9.55 13.48
N THR A 336 1.68 8.24 13.22
CA THR A 336 0.67 7.22 13.52
C THR A 336 0.55 6.91 15.02
N ILE A 337 1.55 7.28 15.82
CA ILE A 337 1.52 7.26 17.28
C ILE A 337 1.34 8.67 17.88
N GLY A 338 0.94 9.66 17.06
CA GLY A 338 0.49 10.97 17.50
C GLY A 338 1.56 12.04 17.70
N TYR A 339 2.79 11.83 17.21
CA TYR A 339 3.88 12.81 17.28
C TYR A 339 4.08 13.54 15.95
N SER A 340 4.34 14.84 16.02
CA SER A 340 4.50 15.68 14.84
C SER A 340 5.94 15.71 14.30
N LYS A 341 6.07 16.05 13.02
CA LYS A 341 7.34 16.43 12.37
C LYS A 341 8.10 17.51 13.15
N ALA A 342 7.42 18.43 13.83
CA ALA A 342 8.06 19.47 14.64
C ALA A 342 8.66 18.93 15.95
N GLU A 343 8.11 17.86 16.51
CA GLU A 343 8.68 17.16 17.67
C GLU A 343 9.87 16.27 17.25
N LEU A 344 9.82 15.67 16.06
CA LEU A 344 10.95 14.96 15.44
C LEU A 344 12.13 15.89 15.10
N ILE A 345 11.86 17.06 14.52
CA ILE A 345 12.90 18.05 14.18
C ILE A 345 13.29 18.90 15.40
N GLY A 346 12.46 18.90 16.46
CA GLY A 346 12.70 19.55 17.75
C GLY A 346 13.89 19.03 18.55
N ILE A 347 14.63 18.06 18.00
CA ILE A 347 15.90 17.51 18.49
C ILE A 347 16.97 18.58 18.78
N GLY A 348 16.83 19.82 18.28
CA GLY A 348 17.66 20.98 18.63
C GLY A 348 17.11 21.95 19.70
N LYS A 349 15.92 21.74 20.27
CA LYS A 349 15.29 22.64 21.27
C LYS A 349 14.98 22.00 22.63
N GLN A 350 15.74 20.97 23.00
CA GLN A 350 15.74 20.42 24.37
C GLN A 350 16.13 21.44 25.46
N LEU A 351 16.72 22.59 25.09
CA LEU A 351 16.97 23.73 25.99
C LEU A 351 15.76 24.63 26.29
N LEU A 352 14.66 24.54 25.52
CA LEU A 352 13.47 25.40 25.73
C LEU A 352 12.26 24.65 26.27
N LEU A 353 12.33 23.33 26.45
CA LEU A 353 11.22 22.54 27.01
C LEU A 353 11.06 22.74 28.52
N SER A 354 12.14 22.95 29.28
CA SER A 354 12.08 23.32 30.71
C SER A 354 11.33 24.64 30.95
N GLU A 355 11.42 25.59 30.03
CA GLU A 355 10.73 26.89 30.10
C GLU A 355 9.35 26.88 29.42
N ALA A 356 9.20 26.14 28.31
CA ALA A 356 7.91 26.00 27.61
C ALA A 356 6.91 25.09 28.35
N ILE A 357 7.38 24.13 29.16
CA ILE A 357 6.52 23.33 30.05
C ILE A 357 5.92 24.20 31.17
N LYS A 358 6.59 25.29 31.58
CA LYS A 358 6.01 26.27 32.51
C LYS A 358 4.95 27.18 31.87
N ASN A 359 4.97 27.39 30.55
CA ASN A 359 4.22 28.47 29.89
C ASN A 359 3.32 28.06 28.71
N LYS A 360 2.97 26.77 28.55
CA LYS A 360 1.87 26.37 27.65
C LYS A 360 0.84 25.47 28.33
N VAL A 361 -0.11 26.13 28.99
CA VAL A 361 -1.48 25.64 29.16
C VAL A 361 -2.00 25.16 27.81
N ARG A 362 -2.20 23.85 27.66
CA ARG A 362 -2.96 23.29 26.53
C ARG A 362 -4.41 23.72 26.71
N VAL A 363 -4.84 24.76 26.00
CA VAL A 363 -6.26 25.09 25.87
C VAL A 363 -6.94 23.91 25.19
N LYS A 364 -7.67 23.10 25.95
CA LYS A 364 -8.62 22.14 25.40
C LYS A 364 -9.69 22.95 24.65
N HIS A 365 -9.83 22.72 23.35
CA HIS A 365 -11.04 23.16 22.67
C HIS A 365 -12.17 22.22 23.08
N GLU A 366 -12.95 22.64 24.07
CA GLU A 366 -14.11 21.88 24.52
C GLU A 366 -15.16 21.83 23.40
N ALA A 367 -15.70 20.63 23.18
CA ALA A 367 -16.83 20.44 22.28
C ALA A 367 -18.09 20.87 23.03
N LEU A 368 -18.97 21.64 22.36
CA LEU A 368 -20.25 22.02 22.94
C LEU A 368 -21.13 20.77 23.07
N THR A 369 -21.88 20.67 24.16
CA THR A 369 -22.88 19.62 24.40
C THR A 369 -24.30 20.04 24.00
N SER A 370 -24.46 21.29 23.56
CA SER A 370 -25.73 21.90 23.16
C SER A 370 -25.49 22.87 21.99
N PHE A 371 -26.55 23.16 21.23
CA PHE A 371 -26.50 23.99 20.04
C PHE A 371 -27.71 24.94 20.01
N GLU A 372 -27.44 26.24 19.89
CA GLU A 372 -28.47 27.28 19.73
C GLU A 372 -28.41 27.90 18.33
N SER A 373 -27.21 28.21 17.86
CA SER A 373 -26.99 28.93 16.61
C SER A 373 -25.55 28.77 16.11
N PHE A 374 -25.26 29.40 14.99
CA PHE A 374 -23.92 29.49 14.43
C PHE A 374 -23.35 30.90 14.63
N ILE A 375 -22.04 31.03 14.81
CA ILE A 375 -21.38 32.33 14.98
C ILE A 375 -20.14 32.43 14.10
N CYS A 376 -19.91 33.57 13.46
CA CYS A 376 -18.65 33.83 12.80
C CYS A 376 -17.52 33.92 13.82
N LYS A 377 -16.41 33.20 13.56
CA LYS A 377 -15.22 33.19 14.40
C LYS A 377 -14.65 34.59 14.67
N LYS A 378 -14.68 35.47 13.66
CA LYS A 378 -13.98 36.77 13.61
C LYS A 378 -14.88 37.97 13.93
N CYS A 379 -15.96 38.19 13.18
CA CYS A 379 -16.86 39.33 13.40
C CYS A 379 -17.99 39.06 14.41
N ASN A 380 -18.08 37.83 14.94
CA ASN A 380 -19.13 37.40 15.88
C ASN A 380 -20.59 37.54 15.36
N THR A 381 -20.80 37.75 14.05
CA THR A 381 -22.14 37.70 13.43
C THR A 381 -22.79 36.34 13.70
N ILE A 382 -24.01 36.36 14.26
CA ILE A 382 -24.79 35.16 14.60
C ILE A 382 -25.74 34.80 13.46
N TYR A 383 -25.79 33.52 13.10
CA TYR A 383 -26.65 32.95 12.06
C TYR A 383 -27.50 31.81 12.65
N ARG A 384 -28.82 31.83 12.41
CA ARG A 384 -29.70 30.69 12.80
C ARG A 384 -29.49 29.43 11.97
N ARG A 385 -28.91 29.55 10.77
CA ARG A 385 -28.57 28.45 9.85
C ARG A 385 -27.24 28.78 9.18
N ILE A 386 -26.44 27.78 8.82
CA ILE A 386 -25.20 28.02 8.07
C ILE A 386 -25.56 28.69 6.73
N PRO A 387 -24.94 29.83 6.36
CA PRO A 387 -25.07 30.41 5.02
C PRO A 387 -24.69 29.39 3.94
N LEU A 388 -25.35 29.42 2.79
CA LEU A 388 -25.15 28.45 1.69
C LEU A 388 -23.70 28.40 1.16
N ILE A 389 -22.91 29.46 1.40
CA ILE A 389 -21.50 29.60 1.02
C ILE A 389 -20.56 28.84 1.99
N GLY A 390 -21.08 28.35 3.13
CA GLY A 390 -20.30 27.65 4.17
C GLY A 390 -19.37 28.55 4.98
N LYS A 391 -19.49 29.88 4.82
CA LYS A 391 -18.63 30.93 5.41
C LYS A 391 -19.48 32.13 5.83
N CYS A 392 -18.91 32.97 6.69
CA CYS A 392 -19.52 34.24 7.08
C CYS A 392 -19.72 35.14 5.85
N VAL A 393 -20.93 35.66 5.68
CA VAL A 393 -21.29 36.54 4.56
C VAL A 393 -20.59 37.90 4.67
N GLU A 394 -20.39 38.40 5.90
CA GLU A 394 -19.81 39.72 6.17
C GLU A 394 -18.29 39.78 5.97
N CYS A 395 -17.56 38.70 6.30
CA CYS A 395 -16.10 38.74 6.37
C CYS A 395 -15.37 37.51 5.81
N GLY A 396 -16.09 36.53 5.24
CA GLY A 396 -15.53 35.34 4.61
C GLY A 396 -14.85 34.34 5.55
N ASP A 397 -14.84 34.59 6.86
CA ASP A 397 -14.22 33.71 7.87
C ASP A 397 -15.13 32.51 8.22
N GLU A 398 -14.54 31.57 8.95
CA GLU A 398 -15.13 30.34 9.45
C GLU A 398 -16.33 30.60 10.37
N ILE A 399 -17.30 29.70 10.30
CA ILE A 399 -18.48 29.67 11.15
C ILE A 399 -18.36 28.51 12.14
N LEU A 400 -18.67 28.80 13.40
CA LEU A 400 -18.57 27.90 14.54
C LEU A 400 -19.97 27.61 15.11
N PHE A 401 -20.11 26.50 15.83
CA PHE A 401 -21.28 26.26 16.68
C PHE A 401 -21.25 27.22 17.87
N PHE A 402 -22.42 27.73 18.28
CA PHE A 402 -22.60 28.63 19.40
C PHE A 402 -23.69 28.11 20.34
N SER A 403 -23.39 28.11 21.64
CA SER A 403 -24.35 27.88 22.72
C SER A 403 -23.81 28.43 24.03
N ASN A 404 -24.68 29.01 24.87
CA ASN A 404 -24.36 29.54 26.20
C ASN A 404 -23.13 30.46 26.22
N GLY A 405 -23.02 31.36 25.23
CA GLY A 405 -21.89 32.30 25.08
C GLY A 405 -20.59 31.69 24.53
N ASN A 406 -20.50 30.37 24.41
CA ASN A 406 -19.29 29.65 23.97
C ASN A 406 -19.35 29.33 22.47
N LYS A 407 -18.18 29.39 21.80
CA LYS A 407 -18.03 29.08 20.37
C LYS A 407 -17.02 27.95 20.12
N SER A 408 -17.43 26.90 19.40
CA SER A 408 -16.59 25.73 19.13
C SER A 408 -16.74 25.20 17.70
N ARG A 409 -15.69 24.54 17.18
CA ARG A 409 -15.73 23.78 15.92
C ARG A 409 -16.45 22.44 16.07
N TYR A 410 -16.63 21.97 17.30
CA TYR A 410 -17.11 20.64 17.59
C TYR A 410 -18.38 20.74 18.43
N LEU A 411 -19.47 20.18 17.89
CA LEU A 411 -20.69 19.85 18.63
C LEU A 411 -20.65 18.35 18.92
N ARG A 412 -20.78 17.99 20.20
CA ARG A 412 -20.89 16.60 20.65
C ARG A 412 -22.37 16.30 20.85
N ILE A 413 -22.95 15.65 19.84
CA ILE A 413 -24.32 15.14 19.81
C ILE A 413 -24.35 13.77 20.50
#